data_AF-R9KRS7-F1
#
_entry.id   AF-R9KRS7-F1
#
_cell.length_a   1.000
_cell.length_b   1.000
_cell.length_c   1.000
_cell.angle_alpha   90.00
_cell.angle_beta   90.00
_cell.angle_gamma   90.00
#
_symmetry.space_group_name_H-M   'P 1'
#
loop_
_entity.id
_entity.type
_entity.pdbx_description
1 polymer ?
#
loop_
_entity_poly.entity_id
_entity_poly.type
_entity_poly.pdbx_seq_one_letter_code
_entity_poly.pdbx_strand_id
1 'polypeptide(L)'
;YAFYGCSGLTSLSIPDTVTSIGGHAFSGCSGLTSLSIPHTVTSIGYSAFSGCSGLTSLSIPDTVTSIDSYAFSGCSSLTSLSIPDTVTSIGSYAFYGCGHLTSVTIPSTVTSISIRTFGFVSNDMKTPDFIIYGEPGSIAEVYAAKYGFPFNQPGTGGNTSGSSGTDTSQTDISTAAITLEKDSYVYDGTAKIPAVTVKLNGKTLILNTDYTVSYSNNTKVGTAKATITGKGNYKGSVTKTFTITKANDSTGDSGSSGNNSSSENNNSSGNNTPSENNGFPNDNASKQPITCKKKTYSVAYGTKPFKLKVTSNGRLTYKSSNSKIAAVGKTSGKVTIKNTGIAYITAKTKTDSVKITIKVSPAKPKVKSLSAGKDRKLTVKWAKDKKATGYQVQVSTSKNFKKNLKKQNVTKTTCTFKKLKAGSKYYVRFRSFKKSGKSTLYSPWSSPKRSNKMKQ
;
A
#
# COMPACT_ATOMS: atom_id res chain seq x y z
N TYR A 1 -29.80 5.73 -7.89
CA TYR A 1 -30.53 6.67 -8.76
C TYR A 1 -31.69 7.33 -8.02
N ALA A 2 -31.51 7.81 -6.78
CA ALA A 2 -32.63 8.37 -6.01
C ALA A 2 -32.88 9.85 -6.37
N PHE A 3 -31.79 10.60 -6.53
CA PHE A 3 -31.72 11.98 -6.96
C PHE A 3 -30.76 12.07 -8.17
N TYR A 4 -30.91 11.14 -9.14
CA TYR A 4 -30.02 11.12 -10.30
C TYR A 4 -30.30 12.30 -11.23
N GLY A 5 -29.28 13.08 -11.57
CA GLY A 5 -29.40 14.24 -12.44
C GLY A 5 -30.12 15.45 -11.82
N CYS A 6 -30.36 15.46 -10.50
CA CYS A 6 -31.02 16.57 -9.80
C CYS A 6 -30.09 17.78 -9.65
N SER A 7 -29.73 18.43 -10.77
CA SER A 7 -28.81 19.57 -10.83
C SER A 7 -29.21 20.74 -9.95
N GLY A 8 -30.52 21.00 -9.80
CA GLY A 8 -31.07 22.04 -8.91
C GLY A 8 -31.14 21.69 -7.42
N LEU A 9 -30.72 20.48 -6.99
CA LEU A 9 -30.72 20.09 -5.58
C LEU A 9 -29.54 20.76 -4.84
N THR A 10 -29.79 21.89 -4.19
CA THR A 10 -28.76 22.67 -3.50
C THR A 10 -28.41 22.16 -2.11
N SER A 11 -29.37 21.55 -1.40
CA SER A 11 -29.20 20.96 -0.07
C SER A 11 -30.11 19.74 0.12
N LEU A 12 -29.73 18.86 1.05
CA LEU A 12 -30.54 17.72 1.47
C LEU A 12 -30.17 17.32 2.91
N SER A 13 -31.17 16.99 3.73
CA SER A 13 -30.96 16.28 4.98
C SER A 13 -31.22 14.79 4.78
N ILE A 14 -30.28 13.95 5.21
CA ILE A 14 -30.43 12.48 5.23
C ILE A 14 -30.65 12.07 6.69
N PRO A 15 -31.74 11.37 7.05
CA PRO A 15 -32.00 10.98 8.43
C PRO A 15 -31.10 9.82 8.88
N ASP A 16 -30.82 9.76 10.19
CA ASP A 16 -30.00 8.71 10.83
C ASP A 16 -30.61 7.29 10.77
N THR A 17 -31.76 7.10 10.12
CA THR A 17 -32.30 5.77 9.78
C THR A 17 -31.63 5.17 8.53
N VAL A 18 -30.89 5.96 7.74
CA VAL A 18 -30.24 5.53 6.49
C VAL A 18 -28.91 4.83 6.77
N THR A 19 -28.81 3.56 6.40
CA THR A 19 -27.65 2.69 6.70
C THR A 19 -26.67 2.47 5.54
N SER A 20 -27.02 2.93 4.33
CA SER A 20 -26.20 2.81 3.12
C SER A 20 -26.59 3.84 2.07
N ILE A 21 -25.63 4.29 1.26
CA ILE A 21 -25.91 5.15 0.09
C ILE A 21 -25.70 4.33 -1.20
N GLY A 22 -26.80 4.10 -1.92
CA GLY A 22 -26.85 3.22 -3.09
C GLY A 22 -26.12 3.75 -4.32
N GLY A 23 -25.95 2.89 -5.33
CA GLY A 23 -25.31 3.24 -6.59
C GLY A 23 -26.02 4.40 -7.30
N HIS A 24 -25.23 5.37 -7.80
CA HIS A 24 -25.71 6.60 -8.42
C HIS A 24 -26.81 7.32 -7.59
N ALA A 25 -26.72 7.34 -6.26
CA ALA A 25 -27.76 7.94 -5.41
C ALA A 25 -28.02 9.42 -5.73
N PHE A 26 -26.95 10.20 -5.92
CA PHE A 26 -26.92 11.66 -6.14
C PHE A 26 -26.07 12.04 -7.36
N SER A 27 -25.77 11.08 -8.24
CA SER A 27 -24.91 11.32 -9.40
C SER A 27 -25.57 12.35 -10.33
N GLY A 28 -24.84 13.43 -10.65
CA GLY A 28 -25.35 14.57 -11.41
C GLY A 28 -26.02 15.68 -10.60
N CYS A 29 -26.01 15.63 -9.26
CA CYS A 29 -26.44 16.76 -8.40
C CYS A 29 -25.38 17.88 -8.41
N SER A 30 -25.24 18.58 -9.53
CA SER A 30 -24.22 19.63 -9.72
C SER A 30 -24.38 20.82 -8.76
N GLY A 31 -25.60 21.20 -8.39
CA GLY A 31 -25.88 22.28 -7.43
C GLY A 31 -25.66 21.92 -5.96
N LEU A 32 -25.41 20.66 -5.61
CA LEU A 32 -25.27 20.21 -4.23
C LEU A 32 -23.91 20.63 -3.65
N THR A 33 -23.88 21.75 -2.93
CA THR A 33 -22.65 22.39 -2.45
C THR A 33 -22.04 21.73 -1.21
N SER A 34 -22.88 21.07 -0.42
CA SER A 34 -22.54 20.39 0.84
C SER A 34 -23.54 19.25 1.10
N LEU A 35 -23.11 18.25 1.86
CA LEU A 35 -23.99 17.17 2.33
C LEU A 35 -23.45 16.56 3.62
N SER A 36 -24.33 16.39 4.62
CA SER A 36 -24.02 15.55 5.78
C SER A 36 -24.40 14.09 5.48
N ILE A 37 -23.46 13.18 5.65
CA ILE A 37 -23.70 11.73 5.57
C ILE A 37 -23.86 11.20 7.01
N PRO A 38 -24.98 10.54 7.36
CA PRO A 38 -25.19 10.03 8.71
C PRO A 38 -24.15 9.02 9.17
N HIS A 39 -23.87 8.99 10.48
CA HIS A 39 -22.96 8.02 11.12
C HIS A 39 -23.45 6.57 11.03
N THR A 40 -24.69 6.33 10.59
CA THR A 40 -25.22 5.00 10.29
C THR A 40 -24.83 4.45 8.92
N VAL A 41 -24.26 5.28 8.02
CA VAL A 41 -23.91 4.87 6.65
C VAL A 41 -22.61 4.07 6.62
N THR A 42 -22.72 2.75 6.42
CA THR A 42 -21.57 1.83 6.44
C THR A 42 -20.82 1.68 5.11
N SER A 43 -21.42 2.15 4.01
CA SER A 43 -20.84 2.07 2.66
C SER A 43 -21.41 3.13 1.70
N ILE A 44 -20.54 3.61 0.81
CA ILE A 44 -20.86 4.58 -0.25
C ILE A 44 -20.69 3.87 -1.60
N GLY A 45 -21.80 3.64 -2.30
CA GLY A 45 -21.84 2.77 -3.49
C GLY A 45 -21.29 3.37 -4.79
N TYR A 46 -21.23 2.51 -5.81
CA TYR A 46 -20.75 2.85 -7.16
C TYR A 46 -21.32 4.17 -7.70
N SER A 47 -20.44 5.10 -8.06
CA SER A 47 -20.80 6.42 -8.61
C SER A 47 -21.77 7.24 -7.74
N ALA A 48 -21.89 6.99 -6.42
CA ALA A 48 -22.93 7.57 -5.56
C ALA A 48 -23.11 9.10 -5.72
N PHE A 49 -22.01 9.84 -5.84
CA PHE A 49 -21.93 11.31 -5.98
C PHE A 49 -21.18 11.72 -7.25
N SER A 50 -21.12 10.84 -8.27
CA SER A 50 -20.37 11.16 -9.49
C SER A 50 -21.03 12.31 -10.25
N GLY A 51 -20.30 13.39 -10.49
CA GLY A 51 -20.81 14.62 -11.11
C GLY A 51 -21.47 15.61 -10.14
N CYS A 52 -21.31 15.47 -8.82
CA CYS A 52 -21.65 16.52 -7.85
C CYS A 52 -20.61 17.66 -7.92
N SER A 53 -20.56 18.38 -9.04
CA SER A 53 -19.50 19.34 -9.35
C SER A 53 -19.39 20.50 -8.37
N GLY A 54 -20.51 20.97 -7.80
CA GLY A 54 -20.56 22.02 -6.78
C GLY A 54 -20.12 21.60 -5.37
N LEU A 55 -19.94 20.31 -5.08
CA LEU A 55 -19.62 19.81 -3.74
C LEU A 55 -18.22 20.30 -3.30
N THR A 56 -18.19 21.24 -2.36
CA THR A 56 -16.96 21.97 -1.98
C THR A 56 -16.10 21.26 -0.94
N SER A 57 -16.74 20.52 -0.04
CA SER A 57 -16.12 19.78 1.06
C SER A 57 -16.92 18.51 1.35
N LEU A 58 -16.24 17.50 1.90
CA LEU A 58 -16.85 16.22 2.25
C LEU A 58 -16.18 15.63 3.49
N SER A 59 -16.99 15.33 4.51
CA SER A 59 -16.62 14.40 5.56
C SER A 59 -17.22 13.02 5.27
N ILE A 60 -16.41 11.97 5.37
CA ILE A 60 -16.85 10.58 5.25
C ILE A 60 -16.97 10.02 6.68
N PRO A 61 -18.13 9.46 7.09
CA PRO A 61 -18.33 8.96 8.44
C PRO A 61 -17.38 7.83 8.81
N ASP A 62 -17.02 7.78 10.10
CA ASP A 62 -16.13 6.77 10.68
C ASP A 62 -16.71 5.33 10.66
N THR A 63 -17.96 5.15 10.26
CA THR A 63 -18.56 3.82 9.99
C THR A 63 -18.38 3.34 8.54
N VAL A 64 -17.89 4.17 7.61
CA VAL A 64 -17.69 3.79 6.21
C VAL A 64 -16.46 2.90 6.05
N THR A 65 -16.68 1.63 5.72
CA THR A 65 -15.59 0.63 5.58
C THR A 65 -14.98 0.53 4.17
N SER A 66 -15.66 1.09 3.16
CA SER A 66 -15.24 1.07 1.75
C SER A 66 -15.89 2.20 0.95
N ILE A 67 -15.08 2.83 0.08
CA ILE A 67 -15.51 3.83 -0.90
C ILE A 67 -15.45 3.19 -2.28
N ASP A 68 -16.58 3.08 -2.97
CA ASP A 68 -16.67 2.29 -4.19
C ASP A 68 -16.10 3.03 -5.44
N SER A 69 -16.07 2.36 -6.59
CA SER A 69 -15.52 2.97 -7.82
C SER A 69 -16.36 4.15 -8.30
N TYR A 70 -15.71 5.20 -8.81
CA TYR A 70 -16.30 6.47 -9.26
C TYR A 70 -17.13 7.23 -8.21
N ALA A 71 -17.10 6.84 -6.92
CA ALA A 71 -18.02 7.34 -5.89
C ALA A 71 -18.16 8.87 -5.82
N PHE A 72 -17.08 9.62 -6.03
CA PHE A 72 -17.01 11.08 -6.07
C PHE A 72 -16.34 11.59 -7.38
N SER A 73 -16.44 10.79 -8.46
CA SER A 73 -15.80 11.13 -9.74
C SER A 73 -16.50 12.34 -10.37
N GLY A 74 -15.78 13.43 -10.60
CA GLY A 74 -16.32 14.69 -11.11
C GLY A 74 -16.85 15.65 -10.04
N CYS A 75 -16.53 15.44 -8.76
CA CYS A 75 -16.70 16.47 -7.72
C CYS A 75 -15.63 17.56 -7.88
N SER A 76 -15.74 18.36 -8.95
CA SER A 76 -14.67 19.26 -9.41
C SER A 76 -14.29 20.35 -8.40
N SER A 77 -15.25 20.87 -7.64
CA SER A 77 -15.04 21.90 -6.63
C SER A 77 -14.59 21.35 -5.25
N LEU A 78 -14.41 20.04 -5.12
CA LEU A 78 -14.02 19.42 -3.85
C LEU A 78 -12.60 19.86 -3.46
N THR A 79 -12.48 20.73 -2.46
CA THR A 79 -11.21 21.30 -1.99
C THR A 79 -10.50 20.42 -0.95
N SER A 80 -11.29 19.68 -0.17
CA SER A 80 -10.85 18.97 1.02
C SER A 80 -11.56 17.63 1.16
N LEU A 81 -10.84 16.63 1.67
CA LEU A 81 -11.33 15.27 1.84
C LEU A 81 -10.73 14.66 3.12
N SER A 82 -11.59 14.26 4.05
CA SER A 82 -11.21 13.39 5.17
C SER A 82 -11.53 11.93 4.83
N ILE A 83 -10.54 11.04 5.01
CA ILE A 83 -10.71 9.59 4.87
C ILE A 83 -10.54 8.98 6.26
N PRO A 84 -11.59 8.44 6.89
CA PRO A 84 -11.49 7.89 8.25
C PRO A 84 -10.72 6.56 8.28
N ASP A 85 -10.12 6.26 9.44
CA ASP A 85 -9.31 5.06 9.67
C ASP A 85 -10.06 3.74 9.47
N THR A 86 -11.38 3.73 9.35
CA THR A 86 -12.17 2.53 9.04
C THR A 86 -12.22 2.16 7.56
N VAL A 87 -11.82 3.05 6.65
CA VAL A 87 -11.80 2.78 5.20
C VAL A 87 -10.70 1.77 4.86
N THR A 88 -11.10 0.54 4.53
CA THR A 88 -10.16 -0.55 4.22
C THR A 88 -9.79 -0.65 2.74
N SER A 89 -10.58 -0.03 1.85
CA SER A 89 -10.36 -0.03 0.39
C SER A 89 -11.08 1.10 -0.34
N ILE A 90 -10.47 1.56 -1.43
CA ILE A 90 -10.96 2.68 -2.25
C ILE A 90 -10.97 2.29 -3.73
N GLY A 91 -12.10 2.52 -4.40
CA GLY A 91 -12.39 2.08 -5.76
C GLY A 91 -11.59 2.80 -6.85
N SER A 92 -11.71 2.29 -8.08
CA SER A 92 -11.09 2.91 -9.26
C SER A 92 -11.78 4.24 -9.55
N TYR A 93 -11.01 5.26 -9.93
CA TYR A 93 -11.54 6.59 -10.28
C TYR A 93 -12.38 7.27 -9.17
N ALA A 94 -12.29 6.84 -7.90
CA ALA A 94 -13.22 7.29 -6.87
C ALA A 94 -13.23 8.82 -6.65
N PHE A 95 -12.10 9.51 -6.82
CA PHE A 95 -11.95 10.97 -6.78
C PHE A 95 -11.26 11.50 -8.06
N TYR A 96 -11.57 10.88 -9.20
CA TYR A 96 -11.11 11.34 -10.52
C TYR A 96 -11.94 12.54 -10.99
N GLY A 97 -11.32 13.59 -11.51
CA GLY A 97 -11.98 14.85 -11.85
C GLY A 97 -12.10 15.85 -10.68
N CYS A 98 -11.62 15.51 -9.48
CA CYS A 98 -11.58 16.43 -8.34
C CYS A 98 -10.40 17.41 -8.49
N GLY A 99 -10.57 18.42 -9.36
CA GLY A 99 -9.51 19.34 -9.76
C GLY A 99 -9.03 20.29 -8.68
N HIS A 100 -9.89 20.67 -7.72
CA HIS A 100 -9.51 21.53 -6.60
C HIS A 100 -8.99 20.77 -5.37
N LEU A 101 -9.01 19.44 -5.39
CA LEU A 101 -8.46 18.62 -4.30
C LEU A 101 -6.94 18.55 -4.50
N THR A 102 -6.19 19.43 -3.84
CA THR A 102 -4.72 19.53 -4.00
C THR A 102 -3.94 18.55 -3.12
N SER A 103 -4.58 17.90 -2.14
CA SER A 103 -3.93 16.85 -1.36
C SER A 103 -4.92 15.84 -0.79
N VAL A 104 -4.39 14.70 -0.32
CA VAL A 104 -5.17 13.70 0.42
C VAL A 104 -4.32 13.00 1.47
N THR A 105 -4.85 12.86 2.69
CA THR A 105 -4.29 11.96 3.71
C THR A 105 -4.97 10.61 3.61
N ILE A 106 -4.17 9.56 3.43
CA ILE A 106 -4.64 8.18 3.28
C ILE A 106 -4.22 7.37 4.52
N PRO A 107 -5.18 6.92 5.36
CA PRO A 107 -4.84 6.23 6.60
C PRO A 107 -4.19 4.86 6.37
N SER A 108 -3.39 4.43 7.34
CA SER A 108 -2.59 3.19 7.27
C SER A 108 -3.43 1.91 7.15
N THR A 109 -4.73 2.00 7.46
CA THR A 109 -5.74 0.94 7.38
C THR A 109 -6.24 0.68 5.96
N VAL A 110 -6.05 1.62 5.01
CA VAL A 110 -6.35 1.40 3.60
C VAL A 110 -5.44 0.30 3.08
N THR A 111 -6.01 -0.85 2.72
CA THR A 111 -5.26 -2.02 2.21
C THR A 111 -5.16 -2.07 0.69
N SER A 112 -5.91 -1.19 -0.01
CA SER A 112 -6.10 -1.25 -1.45
C SER A 112 -6.59 0.09 -2.00
N ILE A 113 -5.73 0.80 -2.73
CA ILE A 113 -6.11 1.90 -3.64
C ILE A 113 -6.09 1.33 -5.06
N SER A 114 -7.09 1.68 -5.88
CA SER A 114 -7.26 1.14 -7.22
C SER A 114 -6.60 2.02 -8.30
N ILE A 115 -7.06 1.98 -9.55
CA ILE A 115 -6.47 2.80 -10.63
C ILE A 115 -7.06 4.21 -10.66
N ARG A 116 -6.19 5.21 -10.86
CA ARG A 116 -6.53 6.64 -11.02
C ARG A 116 -7.50 7.18 -9.95
N THR A 117 -7.40 6.67 -8.72
CA THR A 117 -8.31 6.99 -7.62
C THR A 117 -8.18 8.44 -7.14
N PHE A 118 -6.98 9.02 -7.17
CA PHE A 118 -6.63 10.36 -6.68
C PHE A 118 -5.66 11.08 -7.64
N GLY A 119 -5.69 12.41 -7.67
CA GLY A 119 -4.71 13.26 -8.36
C GLY A 119 -4.81 13.30 -9.89
N PHE A 120 -5.96 12.90 -10.45
CA PHE A 120 -6.22 12.90 -11.89
C PHE A 120 -7.47 13.71 -12.21
N VAL A 121 -7.38 14.56 -13.23
CA VAL A 121 -8.52 15.35 -13.75
C VAL A 121 -8.95 14.87 -15.14
N SER A 122 -8.05 14.27 -15.91
CA SER A 122 -8.37 13.54 -17.15
C SER A 122 -7.53 12.27 -17.29
N ASN A 123 -7.63 11.59 -18.43
CA ASN A 123 -6.75 10.46 -18.73
C ASN A 123 -5.28 10.90 -18.84
N ASP A 124 -5.02 12.11 -19.32
CA ASP A 124 -3.65 12.53 -19.65
C ASP A 124 -3.17 13.68 -18.76
N MET A 125 -4.08 14.26 -17.97
CA MET A 125 -3.81 15.37 -17.05
C MET A 125 -4.00 14.97 -15.56
N LYS A 126 -2.96 15.26 -14.76
CA LYS A 126 -2.99 15.20 -13.30
C LYS A 126 -3.56 16.50 -12.72
N THR A 127 -4.05 16.44 -11.48
CA THR A 127 -4.21 17.65 -10.66
C THR A 127 -2.82 18.28 -10.42
N PRO A 128 -2.62 19.59 -10.67
CA PRO A 128 -1.38 20.28 -10.33
C PRO A 128 -1.02 20.15 -8.85
N ASP A 129 0.27 20.08 -8.55
CA ASP A 129 0.85 20.06 -7.19
C ASP A 129 0.24 19.04 -6.20
N PHE A 130 -0.37 17.96 -6.71
CA PHE A 130 -1.12 17.01 -5.89
C PHE A 130 -0.25 16.20 -4.92
N ILE A 131 -0.39 16.43 -3.61
CA ILE A 131 0.38 15.74 -2.56
C ILE A 131 -0.41 14.60 -1.93
N ILE A 132 0.21 13.42 -1.82
CA ILE A 132 -0.33 12.29 -1.07
C ILE A 132 0.37 12.19 0.28
N TYR A 133 -0.41 12.17 1.36
CA TYR A 133 0.08 11.93 2.72
C TYR A 133 -0.26 10.51 3.17
N GLY A 134 0.68 9.80 3.78
CA GLY A 134 0.45 8.45 4.34
C GLY A 134 1.68 7.84 4.99
N GLU A 135 1.53 6.68 5.65
CA GLU A 135 2.65 6.05 6.33
C GLU A 135 3.70 5.44 5.37
N PRO A 136 5.02 5.49 5.66
CA PRO A 136 6.04 4.85 4.85
C PRO A 136 5.82 3.33 4.76
N GLY A 137 5.97 2.75 3.57
CA GLY A 137 5.64 1.36 3.30
C GLY A 137 4.14 1.04 3.18
N SER A 138 3.25 2.03 3.28
CA SER A 138 1.80 1.86 3.09
C SER A 138 1.41 1.73 1.61
N ILE A 139 0.13 1.45 1.35
CA ILE A 139 -0.40 1.47 -0.02
C ILE A 139 -0.42 2.89 -0.62
N ALA A 140 -0.40 3.95 0.22
CA ALA A 140 -0.37 5.33 -0.22
C ALA A 140 0.96 5.68 -0.90
N GLU A 141 2.08 5.30 -0.27
CA GLU A 141 3.43 5.40 -0.85
C GLU A 141 3.49 4.64 -2.19
N VAL A 142 2.97 3.40 -2.21
CA VAL A 142 2.96 2.56 -3.42
C VAL A 142 2.09 3.16 -4.53
N TYR A 143 0.97 3.82 -4.21
CA TYR A 143 0.14 4.52 -5.20
C TYR A 143 0.83 5.78 -5.71
N ALA A 144 1.39 6.60 -4.81
CA ALA A 144 2.12 7.82 -5.16
C ALA A 144 3.31 7.52 -6.07
N ALA A 145 4.16 6.56 -5.69
CA ALA A 145 5.30 6.12 -6.50
C ALA A 145 4.87 5.51 -7.85
N LYS A 146 3.79 4.72 -7.89
CA LYS A 146 3.27 4.11 -9.13
C LYS A 146 2.83 5.16 -10.16
N TYR A 147 2.26 6.27 -9.71
CA TYR A 147 1.71 7.32 -10.58
C TYR A 147 2.57 8.58 -10.67
N GLY A 148 3.67 8.66 -9.91
CA GLY A 148 4.55 9.83 -9.86
C GLY A 148 3.88 11.04 -9.21
N PHE A 149 3.36 10.88 -8.00
CA PHE A 149 2.92 11.97 -7.13
C PHE A 149 3.93 12.17 -5.98
N PRO A 150 4.13 13.40 -5.49
CA PRO A 150 4.76 13.66 -4.20
C PRO A 150 4.14 12.82 -3.07
N PHE A 151 4.98 12.33 -2.16
CA PHE A 151 4.57 11.52 -1.02
C PHE A 151 5.21 12.00 0.27
N ASN A 152 4.38 12.34 1.25
CA ASN A 152 4.76 12.88 2.57
C ASN A 152 4.14 12.03 3.70
N GLN A 153 4.63 12.17 4.94
CA GLN A 153 3.99 11.56 6.11
C GLN A 153 2.86 12.44 6.66
N PRO A 154 1.76 11.89 7.21
CA PRO A 154 0.77 12.67 7.94
C PRO A 154 1.44 13.37 9.15
N GLY A 155 1.04 14.61 9.43
CA GLY A 155 1.66 15.41 10.50
C GLY A 155 2.62 16.51 10.02
N THR A 156 2.33 17.13 8.87
CA THR A 156 2.82 18.48 8.52
C THR A 156 1.65 19.42 8.21
N GLY A 157 0.83 19.68 9.23
CA GLY A 157 -0.33 20.56 9.20
C GLY A 157 -0.67 20.95 10.65
N GLY A 158 -1.00 22.22 10.88
CA GLY A 158 -1.02 22.78 12.23
C GLY A 158 -2.27 22.44 13.05
N ASN A 159 -2.10 22.48 14.37
CA ASN A 159 -3.16 22.95 15.27
C ASN A 159 -2.66 24.24 15.93
N THR A 160 -3.50 25.27 16.01
CA THR A 160 -3.20 26.57 16.63
C THR A 160 -4.39 27.02 17.45
N SER A 161 -4.12 27.45 18.68
CA SER A 161 -5.09 27.83 19.72
C SER A 161 -5.84 26.64 20.37
N GLY A 162 -5.70 26.36 21.67
CA GLY A 162 -4.69 26.86 22.63
C GLY A 162 -5.10 26.68 24.10
N SER A 163 -4.12 26.46 24.99
CA SER A 163 -4.10 27.02 26.35
C SER A 163 -2.74 26.80 27.05
N SER A 164 -2.28 27.82 27.78
CA SER A 164 -1.34 27.82 28.92
C SER A 164 -0.08 26.92 28.94
N GLY A 165 1.09 27.54 28.73
CA GLY A 165 2.37 27.18 29.37
C GLY A 165 3.29 26.19 28.63
N THR A 166 4.61 26.39 28.54
CA THR A 166 5.47 27.53 28.90
C THR A 166 6.64 27.64 27.88
N ASP A 167 7.35 28.78 27.85
CA ASP A 167 8.44 29.05 26.90
C ASP A 167 9.59 28.03 26.92
N THR A 168 10.01 27.61 25.72
CA THR A 168 11.41 27.28 25.42
C THR A 168 11.76 27.76 24.00
N SER A 169 12.57 28.82 23.90
CA SER A 169 13.00 29.41 22.63
C SER A 169 13.73 28.41 21.70
N GLN A 170 13.07 28.02 20.61
CA GLN A 170 13.65 27.14 19.58
C GLN A 170 14.80 27.84 18.84
N THR A 171 15.93 27.14 18.69
CA THR A 171 17.13 27.63 17.98
C THR A 171 16.89 27.65 16.47
N ASP A 172 17.24 28.75 15.79
CA ASP A 172 17.06 28.83 14.34
C ASP A 172 18.15 28.06 13.57
N ILE A 173 17.76 27.31 12.54
CA ILE A 173 18.63 26.45 11.71
C ILE A 173 19.15 27.16 10.45
N SER A 174 18.71 28.39 10.16
CA SER A 174 19.08 29.15 8.95
C SER A 174 20.60 29.34 8.76
N THR A 175 21.37 29.35 9.85
CA THR A 175 22.84 29.47 9.86
C THR A 175 23.58 28.13 9.92
N ALA A 176 22.87 27.00 9.87
CA ALA A 176 23.49 25.68 10.01
C ALA A 176 24.38 25.30 8.81
N ALA A 177 25.52 24.69 9.09
CA ALA A 177 26.41 24.15 8.08
C ALA A 177 25.82 22.87 7.47
N ILE A 178 25.57 22.92 6.16
CA ILE A 178 24.97 21.82 5.38
C ILE A 178 26.00 21.14 4.50
N THR A 179 26.19 19.83 4.72
CA THR A 179 26.99 18.96 3.86
C THR A 179 26.07 17.97 3.15
N LEU A 180 26.23 17.86 1.83
CA LEU A 180 25.58 16.83 1.01
C LEU A 180 26.56 15.69 0.75
N GLU A 181 26.06 14.46 0.66
CA GLU A 181 26.81 13.27 0.22
C GLU A 181 27.50 13.49 -1.12
N LYS A 182 26.82 14.19 -2.04
CA LYS A 182 27.37 14.63 -3.32
C LYS A 182 26.70 15.91 -3.81
N ASP A 183 27.46 16.74 -4.50
CA ASP A 183 27.08 18.04 -5.06
C ASP A 183 26.81 18.01 -6.58
N SER A 184 27.13 16.90 -7.26
CA SER A 184 26.88 16.71 -8.68
C SER A 184 26.48 15.27 -9.05
N TYR A 185 25.40 15.11 -9.82
CA TYR A 185 24.89 13.82 -10.31
C TYR A 185 24.74 13.83 -11.83
N VAL A 186 24.97 12.69 -12.48
CA VAL A 186 24.59 12.51 -13.90
C VAL A 186 23.10 12.19 -13.98
N TYR A 187 22.42 12.73 -15.00
CA TYR A 187 21.02 12.43 -15.32
C TYR A 187 20.84 11.00 -15.87
N ASP A 188 19.92 10.25 -15.28
CA ASP A 188 19.52 8.88 -15.67
C ASP A 188 17.98 8.67 -15.62
N GLY A 189 17.22 9.77 -15.53
CA GLY A 189 15.77 9.77 -15.37
C GLY A 189 15.26 9.52 -13.93
N THR A 190 16.12 9.33 -12.92
CA THR A 190 15.69 9.16 -11.51
C THR A 190 15.87 10.41 -10.67
N ALA A 191 15.02 10.57 -9.65
CA ALA A 191 15.16 11.61 -8.63
C ALA A 191 16.47 11.46 -7.84
N LYS A 192 17.16 12.57 -7.59
CA LYS A 192 18.42 12.63 -6.83
C LYS A 192 18.18 13.13 -5.42
N ILE A 193 18.69 12.39 -4.44
CA ILE A 193 18.42 12.56 -3.01
C ILE A 193 19.71 12.36 -2.19
N PRO A 194 20.73 13.24 -2.34
CA PRO A 194 21.98 13.15 -1.57
C PRO A 194 21.70 13.10 -0.08
N ALA A 195 22.32 12.16 0.66
CA ALA A 195 22.20 12.17 2.11
C ALA A 195 22.72 13.49 2.69
N VAL A 196 21.95 14.11 3.59
CA VAL A 196 22.27 15.42 4.17
C VAL A 196 22.82 15.25 5.59
N THR A 197 23.90 15.95 5.89
CA THR A 197 24.40 16.15 7.26
C THR A 197 24.29 17.62 7.62
N VAL A 198 23.78 17.91 8.82
CA VAL A 198 23.54 19.26 9.32
C VAL A 198 24.29 19.46 10.64
N LYS A 199 25.06 20.54 10.74
CA LYS A 199 25.74 20.95 11.98
C LYS A 199 25.41 22.38 12.34
N LEU A 200 25.08 22.63 13.61
CA LEU A 200 24.80 23.96 14.14
C LEU A 200 25.51 24.10 15.49
N ASN A 201 26.27 25.19 15.67
CA ASN A 201 27.05 25.48 16.88
C ASN A 201 27.88 24.27 17.37
N GLY A 202 28.55 23.58 16.43
CA GLY A 202 29.35 22.38 16.69
C GLY A 202 28.55 21.06 16.83
N LYS A 203 27.27 21.10 17.20
CA LYS A 203 26.41 19.91 17.32
C LYS A 203 26.00 19.39 15.94
N THR A 204 26.19 18.10 15.69
CA THR A 204 25.54 17.39 14.56
C THR A 204 24.07 17.13 14.91
N LEU A 205 23.16 17.54 14.04
CA LEU A 205 21.72 17.40 14.25
C LEU A 205 21.19 16.05 13.74
N ILE A 206 20.09 15.56 14.30
CA ILE A 206 19.50 14.25 13.98
C ILE A 206 18.33 14.40 13.00
N LEU A 207 18.43 13.77 11.83
CA LEU A 207 17.36 13.74 10.81
C LEU A 207 16.05 13.15 11.39
N ASN A 208 14.93 13.78 11.05
CA ASN A 208 13.56 13.54 11.51
C ASN A 208 13.27 13.86 12.99
N THR A 209 14.29 14.18 13.79
CA THR A 209 14.17 14.64 15.19
C THR A 209 14.42 16.15 15.29
N ASP A 210 15.62 16.59 14.91
CA ASP A 210 16.07 17.98 14.97
C ASP A 210 15.79 18.76 13.67
N TYR A 211 15.60 18.07 12.54
CA TYR A 211 15.26 18.69 11.24
C TYR A 211 14.61 17.69 10.27
N THR A 212 14.03 18.19 9.19
CA THR A 212 13.58 17.41 8.01
C THR A 212 14.27 17.92 6.73
N VAL A 213 14.19 17.14 5.65
CA VAL A 213 14.75 17.50 4.34
C VAL A 213 13.70 17.27 3.25
N SER A 214 13.54 18.23 2.35
CA SER A 214 12.80 18.10 1.10
C SER A 214 13.69 18.40 -0.11
N TYR A 215 13.27 17.97 -1.30
CA TYR A 215 14.01 18.18 -2.55
C TYR A 215 13.11 18.78 -3.63
N SER A 216 13.67 19.68 -4.43
CA SER A 216 13.00 20.23 -5.63
C SER A 216 13.96 20.31 -6.81
N ASN A 217 13.39 20.30 -8.03
CA ASN A 217 14.11 20.27 -9.32
C ASN A 217 15.11 19.10 -9.47
N ASN A 218 14.96 18.04 -8.67
CA ASN A 218 15.95 16.96 -8.52
C ASN A 218 15.79 15.78 -9.49
N THR A 219 14.99 15.92 -10.55
CA THR A 219 14.70 14.87 -11.54
C THR A 219 15.17 15.19 -12.95
N LYS A 220 15.54 16.45 -13.24
CA LYS A 220 15.95 16.93 -14.58
C LYS A 220 17.36 17.51 -14.50
N VAL A 221 18.03 17.61 -15.65
CA VAL A 221 19.28 18.36 -15.80
C VAL A 221 19.09 19.81 -15.36
N GLY A 222 20.03 20.35 -14.58
CA GLY A 222 19.98 21.70 -14.02
C GLY A 222 20.37 21.76 -12.54
N THR A 223 19.98 22.85 -11.86
CA THR A 223 20.26 23.06 -10.43
C THR A 223 19.09 22.57 -9.58
N ALA A 224 19.35 21.51 -8.81
CA ALA A 224 18.44 20.96 -7.81
C ALA A 224 18.67 21.62 -6.45
N LYS A 225 17.68 21.52 -5.56
CA LYS A 225 17.72 22.05 -4.20
C LYS A 225 17.40 20.96 -3.19
N ALA A 226 18.17 20.92 -2.10
CA ALA A 226 17.85 20.25 -0.86
C ALA A 226 17.51 21.33 0.18
N THR A 227 16.28 21.32 0.70
CA THR A 227 15.79 22.30 1.68
C THR A 227 15.67 21.63 3.04
N ILE A 228 16.35 22.17 4.04
CA ILE A 228 16.44 21.68 5.41
C ILE A 228 15.54 22.56 6.27
N THR A 229 14.64 21.96 7.05
CA THR A 229 13.70 22.70 7.92
C THR A 229 13.83 22.21 9.35
N GLY A 230 13.93 23.13 10.32
CA GLY A 230 14.09 22.81 11.74
C GLY A 230 12.89 22.03 12.31
N LYS A 231 13.16 21.17 13.29
CA LYS A 231 12.15 20.39 14.00
C LYS A 231 12.51 20.23 15.49
N GLY A 232 11.50 20.01 16.33
CA GLY A 232 11.69 19.76 17.77
C GLY A 232 12.18 21.01 18.49
N ASN A 233 13.47 21.04 18.82
CA ASN A 233 14.11 22.19 19.47
C ASN A 233 14.62 23.23 18.47
N TYR A 234 14.49 22.98 17.16
CA TYR A 234 14.98 23.84 16.09
C TYR A 234 13.84 24.38 15.22
N LYS A 235 14.00 25.59 14.69
CA LYS A 235 13.06 26.29 13.80
C LYS A 235 13.79 26.83 12.55
N GLY A 236 13.06 27.51 11.68
CA GLY A 236 13.62 28.12 10.46
C GLY A 236 13.97 27.11 9.37
N SER A 237 14.65 27.57 8.32
CA SER A 237 15.05 26.72 7.18
C SER A 237 16.31 27.26 6.49
N VAL A 238 17.08 26.36 5.88
CA VAL A 238 18.26 26.64 5.05
C VAL A 238 18.25 25.72 3.83
N THR A 239 18.71 26.20 2.68
CA THR A 239 18.71 25.43 1.42
C THR A 239 20.13 25.29 0.86
N LYS A 240 20.48 24.09 0.42
CA LYS A 240 21.74 23.78 -0.26
C LYS A 240 21.43 23.29 -1.68
N THR A 241 22.11 23.86 -2.68
CA THR A 241 22.00 23.45 -4.07
C THR A 241 22.93 22.30 -4.40
N PHE A 242 22.57 21.51 -5.42
CA PHE A 242 23.43 20.56 -6.09
C PHE A 242 23.08 20.49 -7.58
N THR A 243 23.98 19.96 -8.41
CA THR A 243 23.83 19.94 -9.88
C THR A 243 23.40 18.57 -10.39
N ILE A 244 22.63 18.57 -11.46
CA ILE A 244 22.35 17.40 -12.28
C ILE A 244 22.84 17.71 -13.70
N THR A 245 23.91 17.03 -14.13
CA THR A 245 24.53 17.21 -15.45
C THR A 245 23.94 16.25 -16.48
N LYS A 246 24.12 16.57 -17.77
CA LYS A 246 23.91 15.59 -18.85
C LYS A 246 24.93 14.45 -18.71
N ALA A 247 24.60 13.28 -19.24
CA ALA A 247 25.64 12.33 -19.62
C ALA A 247 26.45 12.93 -20.79
N ASN A 248 27.76 12.66 -20.82
CA ASN A 248 28.58 13.03 -21.97
C ASN A 248 28.46 11.93 -23.03
N ASP A 249 27.78 12.24 -24.14
CA ASP A 249 27.71 11.34 -25.29
C ASP A 249 29.07 11.33 -26.02
N SER A 250 29.79 10.21 -25.91
CA SER A 250 31.16 10.06 -26.45
C SER A 250 31.26 8.93 -27.49
N THR A 251 30.60 9.11 -28.63
CA THR A 251 30.87 8.41 -29.90
C THR A 251 30.62 9.40 -31.03
N GLY A 252 31.53 9.49 -32.00
CA GLY A 252 31.49 10.55 -33.01
C GLY A 252 31.17 10.10 -34.43
N ASP A 253 30.91 11.13 -35.24
CA ASP A 253 31.14 11.26 -36.68
C ASP A 253 30.10 10.78 -37.73
N SER A 254 30.08 11.58 -38.81
CA SER A 254 29.63 11.43 -40.21
C SER A 254 28.35 10.64 -40.59
N GLY A 255 27.47 11.34 -41.33
CA GLY A 255 26.33 10.77 -42.07
C GLY A 255 25.47 11.87 -42.70
N SER A 256 25.57 12.08 -44.02
CA SER A 256 25.12 13.32 -44.68
C SER A 256 23.82 13.21 -45.49
N SER A 257 22.99 14.26 -45.40
CA SER A 257 22.06 14.81 -46.42
C SER A 257 20.89 13.96 -46.98
N GLY A 258 19.78 14.65 -47.30
CA GLY A 258 18.61 14.13 -48.02
C GLY A 258 17.44 15.12 -47.95
N ASN A 259 17.24 15.94 -48.98
CA ASN A 259 16.41 17.15 -48.92
C ASN A 259 15.21 17.12 -49.90
N ASN A 260 14.00 17.49 -49.44
CA ASN A 260 12.84 18.00 -50.20
C ASN A 260 11.68 18.28 -49.21
N SER A 261 10.90 19.38 -49.21
CA SER A 261 10.46 20.34 -50.25
C SER A 261 9.43 19.74 -51.23
N SER A 262 8.22 20.28 -51.45
CA SER A 262 7.49 21.43 -50.85
C SER A 262 5.97 21.36 -51.18
N SER A 263 5.21 22.39 -50.74
CA SER A 263 3.83 22.87 -51.07
C SER A 263 2.77 22.65 -49.97
N GLU A 264 1.98 23.64 -49.48
CA GLU A 264 1.07 24.64 -50.12
C GLU A 264 -0.20 24.00 -50.73
N ASN A 265 -1.44 24.56 -50.73
CA ASN A 265 -2.11 25.75 -50.13
C ASN A 265 -3.67 25.56 -50.35
N ASN A 266 -4.69 26.23 -49.75
CA ASN A 266 -4.91 27.16 -48.61
C ASN A 266 -6.46 27.25 -48.32
N ASN A 267 -6.91 28.06 -47.34
CA ASN A 267 -8.29 28.62 -47.15
C ASN A 267 -9.47 27.67 -46.76
N SER A 268 -10.59 28.10 -46.13
CA SER A 268 -10.92 29.35 -45.39
C SER A 268 -12.16 29.23 -44.48
N SER A 269 -12.29 30.16 -43.50
CA SER A 269 -13.51 30.78 -42.90
C SER A 269 -14.82 30.00 -42.63
N GLY A 270 -15.37 30.12 -41.40
CA GLY A 270 -16.75 29.73 -41.04
C GLY A 270 -17.13 29.94 -39.56
N ASN A 271 -18.04 30.89 -39.26
CA ASN A 271 -18.32 31.42 -37.92
C ASN A 271 -19.11 30.52 -36.93
N ASN A 272 -18.81 30.71 -35.63
CA ASN A 272 -19.68 30.65 -34.43
C ASN A 272 -20.77 29.55 -34.29
N THR A 273 -20.54 28.60 -33.37
CA THR A 273 -21.20 28.52 -32.03
C THR A 273 -20.81 27.24 -31.29
N PRO A 274 -20.72 27.27 -29.93
CA PRO A 274 -20.76 26.05 -29.13
C PRO A 274 -21.88 26.12 -28.08
N SER A 275 -23.02 25.50 -28.37
CA SER A 275 -24.10 25.23 -27.41
C SER A 275 -24.21 23.73 -27.14
N GLU A 276 -23.95 23.33 -25.90
CA GLU A 276 -24.23 22.01 -25.31
C GLU A 276 -23.49 20.77 -25.87
N ASN A 277 -23.70 19.63 -25.18
CA ASN A 277 -23.26 18.27 -25.52
C ASN A 277 -21.75 18.01 -25.72
N ASN A 278 -20.99 18.18 -24.64
CA ASN A 278 -19.79 17.35 -24.41
C ASN A 278 -20.19 15.89 -24.11
N GLY A 279 -20.56 15.15 -25.16
CA GLY A 279 -20.87 13.72 -25.07
C GLY A 279 -19.64 12.90 -24.66
N PHE A 280 -19.68 12.28 -23.49
CA PHE A 280 -18.61 11.38 -23.05
C PHE A 280 -18.45 10.20 -24.01
N PRO A 281 -17.22 9.76 -24.34
CA PRO A 281 -17.00 8.66 -25.27
C PRO A 281 -17.61 7.36 -24.74
N ASN A 282 -18.54 6.80 -25.52
CA ASN A 282 -19.27 5.58 -25.20
C ASN A 282 -18.40 4.33 -25.41
N ASP A 283 -17.35 4.19 -24.59
CA ASP A 283 -16.44 3.03 -24.62
C ASP A 283 -17.11 1.82 -23.95
N ASN A 284 -18.15 1.29 -24.62
CA ASN A 284 -19.00 0.20 -24.14
C ASN A 284 -18.31 -1.19 -24.23
N ALA A 285 -17.05 -1.24 -23.82
CA ALA A 285 -16.33 -2.45 -23.49
C ALA A 285 -16.91 -3.05 -22.19
N SER A 286 -18.12 -3.61 -22.31
CA SER A 286 -18.96 -4.16 -21.21
C SER A 286 -18.13 -4.63 -20.02
N LYS A 287 -18.24 -3.89 -18.91
CA LYS A 287 -17.31 -3.99 -17.77
C LYS A 287 -17.36 -5.39 -17.16
N GLN A 288 -16.19 -6.03 -17.02
CA GLN A 288 -16.06 -7.42 -16.54
C GLN A 288 -15.38 -7.51 -15.14
N PRO A 289 -15.99 -6.95 -14.08
CA PRO A 289 -15.38 -6.90 -12.73
C PRO A 289 -15.21 -8.29 -12.09
N ILE A 290 -14.23 -8.41 -11.20
CA ILE A 290 -13.85 -9.67 -10.54
C ILE A 290 -14.14 -9.60 -9.02
N THR A 291 -15.20 -10.26 -8.58
CA THR A 291 -15.47 -10.47 -7.16
C THR A 291 -14.54 -11.53 -6.59
N CYS A 292 -13.71 -11.18 -5.60
CA CYS A 292 -12.82 -12.12 -4.93
C CYS A 292 -12.95 -12.02 -3.40
N LYS A 293 -13.87 -12.80 -2.82
CA LYS A 293 -14.16 -12.82 -1.37
C LYS A 293 -13.00 -13.33 -0.49
N LYS A 294 -11.88 -13.79 -1.06
CA LYS A 294 -10.70 -14.27 -0.30
C LYS A 294 -9.39 -13.99 -1.04
N LYS A 295 -8.76 -12.85 -0.76
CA LYS A 295 -7.48 -12.41 -1.36
C LYS A 295 -6.23 -13.16 -0.84
N THR A 296 -6.32 -13.97 0.23
CA THR A 296 -5.20 -14.80 0.75
C THR A 296 -5.62 -16.22 1.14
N TYR A 297 -4.83 -17.22 0.77
CA TYR A 297 -4.95 -18.62 1.17
C TYR A 297 -3.67 -19.07 1.88
N SER A 298 -3.75 -19.30 3.19
CA SER A 298 -2.71 -19.98 3.97
C SER A 298 -3.01 -21.47 4.01
N VAL A 299 -2.11 -22.30 3.46
CA VAL A 299 -2.26 -23.76 3.34
C VAL A 299 -0.96 -24.47 3.69
N ALA A 300 -1.03 -25.78 3.93
CA ALA A 300 0.14 -26.61 4.16
C ALA A 300 0.54 -27.38 2.89
N TYR A 301 1.82 -27.76 2.80
CA TYR A 301 2.26 -28.70 1.79
C TYR A 301 1.52 -30.04 1.93
N GLY A 302 0.99 -30.56 0.82
CA GLY A 302 0.12 -31.74 0.79
C GLY A 302 -1.39 -31.44 0.86
N THR A 303 -1.82 -30.18 0.98
CA THR A 303 -3.24 -29.82 0.79
C THR A 303 -3.72 -30.22 -0.62
N LYS A 304 -4.84 -30.96 -0.70
CA LYS A 304 -5.48 -31.38 -1.96
C LYS A 304 -5.81 -30.16 -2.85
N PRO A 305 -5.81 -30.29 -4.20
CA PRO A 305 -6.12 -29.17 -5.09
C PRO A 305 -7.49 -28.54 -4.82
N PHE A 306 -7.55 -27.20 -4.83
CA PHE A 306 -8.75 -26.43 -4.46
C PHE A 306 -9.07 -25.33 -5.48
N LYS A 307 -10.34 -24.98 -5.67
CA LYS A 307 -10.77 -23.88 -6.54
C LYS A 307 -10.71 -22.55 -5.80
N LEU A 308 -10.24 -21.49 -6.45
CA LEU A 308 -10.29 -20.13 -5.90
C LEU A 308 -11.74 -19.61 -5.86
N LYS A 309 -12.12 -18.96 -4.75
CA LYS A 309 -13.40 -18.23 -4.62
C LYS A 309 -13.30 -16.88 -5.35
N VAL A 310 -13.41 -16.95 -6.68
CA VAL A 310 -13.35 -15.83 -7.63
C VAL A 310 -14.50 -15.98 -8.63
N THR A 311 -15.24 -14.91 -8.87
CA THR A 311 -16.37 -14.86 -9.81
C THR A 311 -16.31 -13.56 -10.63
N SER A 312 -16.88 -13.60 -11.83
CA SER A 312 -17.04 -12.46 -12.73
C SER A 312 -18.16 -12.81 -13.72
N ASN A 313 -18.80 -11.79 -14.30
CA ASN A 313 -19.59 -11.89 -15.52
C ASN A 313 -18.71 -12.22 -16.76
N GLY A 314 -17.41 -11.93 -16.71
CA GLY A 314 -16.49 -12.12 -17.83
C GLY A 314 -15.64 -13.38 -17.78
N ARG A 315 -15.07 -13.74 -18.93
CA ARG A 315 -14.17 -14.89 -19.08
C ARG A 315 -12.91 -14.74 -18.21
N LEU A 316 -12.91 -15.38 -17.05
CA LEU A 316 -11.77 -15.42 -16.13
C LEU A 316 -10.60 -16.25 -16.68
N THR A 317 -9.40 -15.70 -16.51
CA THR A 317 -8.12 -16.37 -16.76
C THR A 317 -7.22 -16.26 -15.53
N TYR A 318 -6.34 -17.24 -15.33
CA TYR A 318 -5.48 -17.34 -14.13
C TYR A 318 -4.01 -17.56 -14.51
N LYS A 319 -3.10 -16.78 -13.91
CA LYS A 319 -1.64 -16.92 -14.05
C LYS A 319 -0.98 -16.92 -12.68
N SER A 320 -0.08 -17.87 -12.42
CA SER A 320 0.73 -17.91 -11.20
C SER A 320 2.08 -17.22 -11.42
N SER A 321 2.52 -16.42 -10.45
CA SER A 321 3.86 -15.82 -10.42
C SER A 321 4.96 -16.84 -10.09
N ASN A 322 4.60 -18.00 -9.54
CA ASN A 322 5.54 -19.08 -9.26
C ASN A 322 4.83 -20.44 -9.28
N SER A 323 4.71 -21.01 -10.49
CA SER A 323 4.09 -22.31 -10.74
C SER A 323 4.84 -23.49 -10.08
N LYS A 324 6.11 -23.30 -9.70
CA LYS A 324 6.90 -24.29 -8.95
C LYS A 324 6.49 -24.35 -7.47
N ILE A 325 5.83 -23.32 -6.93
CA ILE A 325 5.23 -23.29 -5.58
C ILE A 325 3.74 -23.66 -5.65
N ALA A 326 2.96 -22.89 -6.41
CA ALA A 326 1.53 -23.13 -6.62
C ALA A 326 1.19 -22.94 -8.10
N ALA A 327 0.79 -24.03 -8.76
CA ALA A 327 0.26 -24.01 -10.12
C ALA A 327 -1.25 -23.70 -10.09
N VAL A 328 -1.79 -23.14 -11.17
CA VAL A 328 -3.23 -22.87 -11.32
C VAL A 328 -3.69 -23.22 -12.74
N GLY A 329 -4.87 -23.81 -12.88
CA GLY A 329 -5.49 -24.06 -14.19
C GLY A 329 -5.93 -22.75 -14.86
N LYS A 330 -5.50 -22.53 -16.11
CA LYS A 330 -5.61 -21.25 -16.85
C LYS A 330 -7.04 -20.67 -16.88
N THR A 331 -8.07 -21.52 -16.90
CA THR A 331 -9.50 -21.13 -16.90
C THR A 331 -10.26 -21.60 -15.66
N SER A 332 -9.87 -22.73 -15.06
CA SER A 332 -10.64 -23.38 -13.99
C SER A 332 -10.43 -22.78 -12.59
N GLY A 333 -9.37 -21.98 -12.38
CA GLY A 333 -9.02 -21.44 -11.06
C GLY A 333 -8.65 -22.52 -10.04
N LYS A 334 -8.42 -23.76 -10.47
CA LYS A 334 -8.02 -24.90 -9.62
C LYS A 334 -6.52 -24.81 -9.32
N VAL A 335 -6.18 -24.65 -8.04
CA VAL A 335 -4.81 -24.49 -7.53
C VAL A 335 -4.24 -25.85 -7.12
N THR A 336 -3.03 -26.16 -7.56
CA THR A 336 -2.27 -27.35 -7.16
C THR A 336 -0.96 -26.94 -6.50
N ILE A 337 -0.77 -27.36 -5.25
CA ILE A 337 0.43 -27.05 -4.45
C ILE A 337 1.58 -27.99 -4.84
N LYS A 338 2.71 -27.43 -5.30
CA LYS A 338 3.91 -28.17 -5.72
C LYS A 338 5.11 -27.97 -4.78
N ASN A 339 5.20 -26.84 -4.09
CA ASN A 339 6.29 -26.58 -3.14
C ASN A 339 5.89 -25.54 -2.07
N THR A 340 6.69 -25.41 -1.02
CA THR A 340 6.51 -24.42 0.07
C THR A 340 7.11 -23.06 -0.26
N GLY A 341 6.44 -21.99 0.15
CA GLY A 341 6.83 -20.60 -0.07
C GLY A 341 5.62 -19.72 -0.31
N ILE A 342 5.82 -18.53 -0.89
CA ILE A 342 4.74 -17.63 -1.31
C ILE A 342 4.67 -17.61 -2.84
N ALA A 343 3.48 -17.72 -3.39
CA ALA A 343 3.18 -17.47 -4.79
C ALA A 343 1.95 -16.56 -4.91
N TYR A 344 1.90 -15.75 -5.96
CA TYR A 344 0.73 -14.92 -6.26
C TYR A 344 0.01 -15.50 -7.48
N ILE A 345 -1.31 -15.61 -7.41
CA ILE A 345 -2.14 -15.92 -8.57
C ILE A 345 -2.87 -14.65 -8.96
N THR A 346 -2.64 -14.18 -10.19
CA THR A 346 -3.47 -13.15 -10.80
C THR A 346 -4.65 -13.82 -11.48
N ALA A 347 -5.86 -13.42 -11.13
CA ALA A 347 -7.07 -13.73 -11.89
C ALA A 347 -7.46 -12.48 -12.70
N LYS A 348 -7.66 -12.62 -14.02
CA LYS A 348 -7.85 -11.50 -14.96
C LYS A 348 -8.98 -11.78 -15.97
N THR A 349 -9.78 -10.76 -16.28
CA THR A 349 -10.76 -10.70 -17.40
C THR A 349 -10.21 -9.81 -18.53
N LYS A 350 -11.04 -9.32 -19.46
CA LYS A 350 -10.60 -8.27 -20.41
C LYS A 350 -10.23 -6.98 -19.67
N THR A 351 -11.08 -6.54 -18.74
CA THR A 351 -11.05 -5.19 -18.14
C THR A 351 -10.54 -5.11 -16.70
N ASP A 352 -10.44 -6.23 -15.98
CA ASP A 352 -10.10 -6.24 -14.54
C ASP A 352 -9.10 -7.37 -14.18
N SER A 353 -8.39 -7.24 -13.05
CA SER A 353 -7.32 -8.13 -12.62
C SER A 353 -7.05 -8.08 -11.10
N VAL A 354 -7.42 -9.14 -10.37
CA VAL A 354 -7.16 -9.28 -8.93
C VAL A 354 -5.97 -10.19 -8.62
N LYS A 355 -5.12 -9.79 -7.65
CA LYS A 355 -3.97 -10.57 -7.16
C LYS A 355 -4.34 -11.31 -5.87
N ILE A 356 -4.08 -12.62 -5.82
CA ILE A 356 -4.43 -13.53 -4.73
C ILE A 356 -3.15 -14.18 -4.19
N THR A 357 -2.92 -14.09 -2.88
CA THR A 357 -1.70 -14.62 -2.25
C THR A 357 -1.88 -16.05 -1.77
N ILE A 358 -1.04 -16.98 -2.23
CA ILE A 358 -0.98 -18.36 -1.75
C ILE A 358 0.27 -18.51 -0.87
N LYS A 359 0.05 -18.71 0.44
CA LYS A 359 1.09 -18.92 1.44
C LYS A 359 1.14 -20.41 1.80
N VAL A 360 2.17 -21.12 1.33
CA VAL A 360 2.35 -22.57 1.53
C VAL A 360 3.39 -22.84 2.62
N SER A 361 2.94 -23.18 3.83
CA SER A 361 3.82 -23.66 4.89
C SER A 361 4.18 -25.15 4.72
N PRO A 362 5.22 -25.68 5.37
CA PRO A 362 5.48 -27.11 5.37
C PRO A 362 4.34 -27.92 6.02
N ALA A 363 4.34 -29.24 5.83
CA ALA A 363 3.35 -30.12 6.43
C ALA A 363 3.44 -30.15 7.98
N LYS A 364 2.34 -30.50 8.66
CA LYS A 364 2.35 -30.75 10.13
C LYS A 364 3.32 -31.90 10.45
N PRO A 365 4.41 -31.68 11.20
CA PRO A 365 5.45 -32.69 11.34
C PRO A 365 5.16 -33.65 12.52
N LYS A 366 5.82 -34.82 12.51
CA LYS A 366 5.69 -35.87 13.54
C LYS A 366 7.00 -36.00 14.35
N VAL A 367 6.89 -36.15 15.67
CA VAL A 367 8.05 -36.41 16.55
C VAL A 367 8.49 -37.86 16.36
N LYS A 368 9.74 -38.10 15.92
CA LYS A 368 10.27 -39.47 15.78
C LYS A 368 10.61 -40.04 17.16
N SER A 369 11.44 -39.35 17.94
CA SER A 369 11.76 -39.76 19.31
C SER A 369 11.91 -38.58 20.27
N LEU A 370 11.73 -38.87 21.56
CA LEU A 370 11.86 -37.94 22.68
C LEU A 370 12.50 -38.72 23.83
N SER A 371 13.68 -38.31 24.29
CA SER A 371 14.43 -38.97 25.37
C SER A 371 14.81 -37.98 26.47
N ALA A 372 14.48 -38.32 27.71
CA ALA A 372 15.03 -37.68 28.91
C ALA A 372 16.27 -38.48 29.31
N GLY A 373 17.46 -37.87 29.16
CA GLY A 373 18.74 -38.46 29.56
C GLY A 373 19.20 -38.00 30.94
N LYS A 374 20.44 -38.37 31.29
CA LYS A 374 21.18 -37.85 32.45
C LYS A 374 21.34 -36.32 32.37
N ASP A 375 21.74 -35.70 33.48
CA ASP A 375 22.12 -34.28 33.59
C ASP A 375 20.95 -33.32 33.23
N ARG A 376 19.72 -33.79 33.48
CA ARG A 376 18.46 -33.10 33.16
C ARG A 376 18.38 -32.63 31.70
N LYS A 377 18.90 -33.44 30.76
CA LYS A 377 18.91 -33.21 29.29
C LYS A 377 17.68 -33.85 28.63
N LEU A 378 16.83 -33.06 27.96
CA LEU A 378 15.69 -33.55 27.17
C LEU A 378 15.94 -33.35 25.67
N THR A 379 16.10 -34.45 24.93
CA THR A 379 16.39 -34.44 23.49
C THR A 379 15.19 -34.91 22.68
N VAL A 380 14.87 -34.19 21.62
CA VAL A 380 13.79 -34.50 20.67
C VAL A 380 14.35 -34.58 19.25
N LYS A 381 13.99 -35.63 18.50
CA LYS A 381 14.44 -35.91 17.12
C LYS A 381 13.26 -36.09 16.16
N TRP A 382 13.44 -35.71 14.90
CA TRP A 382 12.43 -35.85 13.83
C TRP A 382 13.06 -36.19 12.47
N ALA A 383 12.23 -36.51 11.48
CA ALA A 383 12.68 -36.74 10.09
C ALA A 383 12.99 -35.41 9.37
N LYS A 384 13.95 -35.41 8.43
CA LYS A 384 14.31 -34.21 7.66
C LYS A 384 13.18 -33.81 6.70
N ASP A 385 12.56 -32.68 6.95
CA ASP A 385 11.57 -32.08 6.07
C ASP A 385 12.29 -31.36 4.91
N LYS A 386 12.29 -31.97 3.72
CA LYS A 386 12.88 -31.39 2.49
C LYS A 386 12.21 -30.09 2.03
N LYS A 387 11.09 -29.68 2.65
CA LYS A 387 10.33 -28.45 2.34
C LYS A 387 10.53 -27.37 3.42
N ALA A 388 11.20 -27.67 4.53
CA ALA A 388 11.54 -26.71 5.58
C ALA A 388 12.89 -26.00 5.33
N THR A 389 13.04 -24.78 5.85
CA THR A 389 14.34 -24.11 6.06
C THR A 389 14.85 -24.24 7.50
N GLY A 390 14.02 -24.77 8.40
CA GLY A 390 14.33 -24.95 9.81
C GLY A 390 13.10 -25.34 10.61
N TYR A 391 13.27 -25.46 11.92
CA TYR A 391 12.27 -25.94 12.86
C TYR A 391 12.24 -25.05 14.09
N GLN A 392 11.05 -24.87 14.66
CA GLN A 392 10.86 -24.24 15.97
C GLN A 392 10.35 -25.30 16.94
N VAL A 393 11.05 -25.47 18.06
CA VAL A 393 10.77 -26.45 19.11
C VAL A 393 10.32 -25.72 20.38
N GLN A 394 9.35 -26.30 21.08
CA GLN A 394 8.87 -25.83 22.38
C GLN A 394 8.83 -26.97 23.38
N VAL A 395 9.24 -26.69 24.62
CA VAL A 395 9.06 -27.55 25.78
C VAL A 395 8.35 -26.79 26.90
N SER A 396 7.46 -27.45 27.63
CA SER A 396 6.65 -26.86 28.71
C SER A 396 6.31 -27.91 29.76
N THR A 397 6.08 -27.52 31.01
CA THR A 397 5.52 -28.43 32.03
C THR A 397 4.01 -28.64 31.88
N SER A 398 3.37 -28.06 30.85
CA SER A 398 1.92 -28.09 30.62
C SER A 398 1.57 -28.54 29.19
N LYS A 399 0.51 -29.36 29.04
CA LYS A 399 0.06 -29.91 27.74
C LYS A 399 -0.37 -28.84 26.73
N ASN A 400 -0.84 -27.69 27.22
CA ASN A 400 -1.25 -26.52 26.44
C ASN A 400 -0.13 -25.47 26.23
N PHE A 401 1.09 -25.73 26.72
CA PHE A 401 2.28 -24.88 26.57
C PHE A 401 2.19 -23.50 27.24
N LYS A 402 1.36 -23.33 28.27
CA LYS A 402 1.24 -22.08 29.05
C LYS A 402 2.25 -21.95 30.21
N LYS A 403 2.66 -23.04 30.88
CA LYS A 403 3.58 -23.00 32.05
C LYS A 403 5.02 -23.38 31.69
N ASN A 404 6.02 -22.66 32.21
CA ASN A 404 7.46 -22.95 32.04
C ASN A 404 7.89 -23.19 30.58
N LEU A 405 7.43 -22.33 29.66
CA LEU A 405 7.67 -22.48 28.22
C LEU A 405 9.11 -22.08 27.84
N LYS A 406 9.91 -23.04 27.37
CA LYS A 406 11.18 -22.76 26.68
C LYS A 406 11.01 -23.01 25.17
N LYS A 407 11.57 -22.13 24.34
CA LYS A 407 11.48 -22.18 22.86
C LYS A 407 12.88 -22.10 22.23
N GLN A 408 13.10 -22.81 21.13
CA GLN A 408 14.35 -22.72 20.34
C GLN A 408 14.06 -22.89 18.85
N ASN A 409 14.76 -22.12 18.00
CA ASN A 409 14.79 -22.34 16.55
C ASN A 409 16.07 -23.11 16.19
N VAL A 410 15.99 -24.11 15.32
CA VAL A 410 17.13 -24.93 14.87
C VAL A 410 17.02 -25.29 13.38
N THR A 411 18.16 -25.52 12.73
CA THR A 411 18.24 -26.07 11.35
C THR A 411 18.41 -27.60 11.34
N LYS A 412 19.06 -28.15 12.36
CA LYS A 412 19.28 -29.61 12.56
C LYS A 412 17.96 -30.32 12.90
N THR A 413 17.88 -31.62 12.62
CA THR A 413 16.72 -32.50 12.90
C THR A 413 16.61 -32.99 14.35
N THR A 414 17.30 -32.30 15.26
CA THR A 414 17.38 -32.62 16.69
C THR A 414 17.51 -31.32 17.50
N CYS A 415 16.95 -31.31 18.71
CA CYS A 415 17.08 -30.22 19.66
C CYS A 415 17.14 -30.79 21.09
N THR A 416 18.01 -30.22 21.92
CA THR A 416 18.27 -30.70 23.29
C THR A 416 18.18 -29.55 24.27
N PHE A 417 17.19 -29.60 25.16
CA PHE A 417 17.06 -28.66 26.27
C PHE A 417 17.85 -29.20 27.46
N LYS A 418 18.85 -28.44 27.92
CA LYS A 418 19.68 -28.74 29.11
C LYS A 418 19.12 -28.03 30.35
N LYS A 419 19.63 -28.36 31.54
CA LYS A 419 19.30 -27.70 32.83
C LYS A 419 17.77 -27.56 33.05
N LEU A 420 17.04 -28.67 32.94
CA LEU A 420 15.62 -28.74 33.30
C LEU A 420 15.42 -29.01 34.80
N LYS A 421 14.18 -28.94 35.32
CA LYS A 421 13.88 -29.27 36.72
C LYS A 421 13.86 -30.80 36.88
N ALA A 422 14.57 -31.31 37.89
CA ALA A 422 14.58 -32.73 38.24
C ALA A 422 13.17 -33.24 38.59
N GLY A 423 12.91 -34.54 38.41
CA GLY A 423 11.64 -35.20 38.72
C GLY A 423 10.45 -34.79 37.83
N SER A 424 10.54 -33.66 37.10
CA SER A 424 9.46 -33.08 36.32
C SER A 424 9.25 -33.82 35.00
N LYS A 425 7.99 -33.90 34.53
CA LYS A 425 7.65 -34.35 33.17
C LYS A 425 7.37 -33.14 32.28
N TYR A 426 7.90 -33.13 31.06
CA TYR A 426 7.73 -32.05 30.08
C TYR A 426 6.90 -32.53 28.88
N TYR A 427 6.11 -31.63 28.31
CA TYR A 427 5.49 -31.78 27.00
C TYR A 427 6.36 -31.09 25.96
N VAL A 428 6.55 -31.75 24.82
CA VAL A 428 7.37 -31.26 23.70
C VAL A 428 6.55 -31.23 22.43
N ARG A 429 6.64 -30.13 21.68
CA ARG A 429 6.11 -30.00 20.32
C ARG A 429 7.10 -29.23 19.44
N PHE A 430 7.02 -29.43 18.14
CA PHE A 430 7.80 -28.65 17.18
C PHE A 430 6.99 -28.37 15.91
N ARG A 431 7.47 -27.42 15.10
CA ARG A 431 6.91 -27.10 13.79
C ARG A 431 8.04 -26.78 12.81
N SER A 432 7.97 -27.37 11.62
CA SER A 432 8.75 -26.92 10.45
C SER A 432 8.38 -25.48 10.07
N PHE A 433 9.33 -24.72 9.54
CA PHE A 433 9.05 -23.43 8.91
C PHE A 433 9.80 -23.25 7.59
N LYS A 434 9.24 -22.43 6.69
CA LYS A 434 9.84 -22.01 5.43
C LYS A 434 10.03 -20.49 5.42
N LYS A 435 11.28 -20.01 5.39
CA LYS A 435 11.60 -18.61 5.04
C LYS A 435 11.29 -18.36 3.57
N SER A 436 10.75 -17.18 3.25
CA SER A 436 10.34 -16.74 1.92
C SER A 436 10.43 -15.20 1.87
N GLY A 437 11.60 -14.66 1.53
CA GLY A 437 11.92 -13.24 1.75
C GLY A 437 11.85 -12.88 3.24
N LYS A 438 11.33 -11.69 3.56
CA LYS A 438 11.08 -11.24 4.95
C LYS A 438 10.03 -12.11 5.69
N SER A 439 9.22 -12.91 5.00
CA SER A 439 8.19 -13.77 5.61
C SER A 439 8.70 -15.13 6.08
N THR A 440 8.16 -15.63 7.21
CA THR A 440 8.37 -17.02 7.68
C THR A 440 7.05 -17.76 7.79
N LEU A 441 6.88 -18.82 6.98
CA LEU A 441 5.68 -19.65 6.93
C LEU A 441 5.82 -20.86 7.86
N TYR A 442 5.12 -20.83 8.99
CA TYR A 442 5.13 -21.91 9.97
C TYR A 442 4.09 -23.00 9.65
N SER A 443 4.50 -24.26 9.74
CA SER A 443 3.58 -25.40 9.76
C SER A 443 2.73 -25.44 11.05
N PRO A 444 1.60 -26.17 11.07
CA PRO A 444 0.91 -26.49 12.32
C PRO A 444 1.84 -27.25 13.27
N TRP A 445 1.69 -27.02 14.58
CA TRP A 445 2.46 -27.74 15.59
C TRP A 445 2.25 -29.26 15.50
N SER A 446 3.33 -30.03 15.71
CA SER A 446 3.24 -31.46 15.99
C SER A 446 2.31 -31.71 17.20
N SER A 447 1.66 -32.87 17.22
CA SER A 447 0.94 -33.30 18.43
C SER A 447 1.93 -33.35 19.63
N PRO A 448 1.56 -32.85 20.83
CA PRO A 448 2.47 -32.84 21.97
C PRO A 448 2.86 -34.25 22.44
N LYS A 449 4.16 -34.51 22.59
CA LYS A 449 4.68 -35.76 23.18
C LYS A 449 5.18 -35.48 24.60
N ARG A 450 4.74 -36.28 25.59
CA ARG A 450 5.15 -36.15 27.00
C ARG A 450 6.44 -36.93 27.24
N SER A 451 7.34 -36.40 28.07
CA SER A 451 8.56 -37.07 28.51
C SER A 451 8.33 -37.96 29.73
N ASN A 452 9.28 -38.85 29.99
CA ASN A 452 9.48 -39.43 31.32
C ASN A 452 9.91 -38.33 32.33
N LYS A 453 9.94 -38.66 33.63
CA LYS A 453 10.51 -37.74 34.64
C LYS A 453 11.96 -37.43 34.26
N MET A 454 12.39 -36.17 34.39
CA MET A 454 13.81 -35.84 34.26
C MET A 454 14.59 -36.53 35.40
N LYS A 455 15.48 -37.45 35.05
CA LYS A 455 16.54 -37.93 35.96
C LYS A 455 17.47 -36.75 36.30
N GLN A 456 18.19 -36.86 37.41
CA GLN A 456 19.23 -35.89 37.77
C GLN A 456 20.32 -35.81 36.67
#